data_AF-A0A4R6KM73-F1
#
_entry.id   AF-A0A4R6KM73-F1
#
_cell.length_a   1.000
_cell.length_b   1.000
_cell.length_c   1.000
_cell.angle_alpha   90.00
_cell.angle_beta   90.00
_cell.angle_gamma   90.00
#
_symmetry.space_group_name_H-M   'P 1'
#
loop_
_entity.id
_entity.type
_entity.pdbx_description
1 polymer ?
#
loop_
_entity_poly.entity_id
_entity_poly.type
_entity_poly.pdbx_seq_one_letter_code
_entity_poly.pdbx_strand_id
1 'polypeptide(L)'
;MEPIAVTVRGEGRWVLIHRCTNCGRLRLNKTAGDDNVLLLMRLAALPLTMPFVPFAPDPEPSGNGNRRKPRGRKNATALREE
;
A
#
# COMPACT_ATOMS: atom_id res chain seq x y z
N MET A 1 -10.30 18.07 -5.26
CA MET A 1 -9.71 17.27 -6.36
C MET A 1 -8.80 16.25 -5.71
N GLU A 2 -8.94 14.98 -6.05
CA GLU A 2 -8.18 13.87 -5.45
C GLU A 2 -7.05 13.45 -6.39
N PRO A 3 -5.78 13.44 -5.97
CA PRO A 3 -4.68 12.92 -6.79
C PRO A 3 -4.74 11.39 -6.82
N ILE A 4 -4.81 10.79 -8.00
CA ILE A 4 -5.05 9.34 -8.14
C ILE A 4 -3.96 8.61 -8.91
N ALA A 5 -3.18 9.32 -9.74
CA ALA A 5 -2.10 8.74 -10.50
C ALA A 5 -1.13 9.83 -10.97
N VAL A 6 0.07 9.42 -11.39
CA VAL A 6 1.01 10.24 -12.14
C VAL A 6 1.26 9.63 -13.51
N THR A 7 1.64 10.45 -14.48
CA THR A 7 2.10 10.01 -15.79
C THR A 7 3.26 10.89 -16.25
N VAL A 8 4.01 10.42 -17.24
CA VAL A 8 5.11 11.16 -17.86
C VAL A 8 4.74 11.42 -19.32
N ARG A 9 4.91 12.66 -19.79
CA ARG A 9 4.55 13.08 -21.16
C ARG A 9 5.67 13.88 -21.82
N GLY A 10 5.84 13.67 -23.13
CA GLY A 10 6.86 14.36 -23.93
C GLY A 10 8.26 14.09 -23.37
N GLU A 11 9.06 15.15 -23.25
CA GLU A 11 10.43 15.15 -22.74
C GLU A 11 10.51 14.90 -21.22
N GLY A 12 9.95 13.80 -20.72
CA GLY A 12 10.09 13.42 -19.31
C GLY A 12 9.30 14.28 -18.32
N ARG A 13 8.34 15.09 -18.79
CA ARG A 13 7.56 15.97 -17.90
C ARG A 13 6.53 15.17 -17.12
N TRP A 14 6.56 15.32 -15.80
CA TRP A 14 5.61 14.69 -14.90
C TRP A 14 4.28 15.45 -14.91
N VAL A 15 3.20 14.67 -14.85
CA VAL A 15 1.83 15.16 -14.89
C VAL A 15 1.02 14.41 -13.84
N LEU A 16 0.37 15.17 -12.96
CA LEU A 16 -0.50 14.67 -11.92
C LEU A 16 -1.93 14.52 -12.45
N ILE A 17 -2.49 13.33 -12.30
CA ILE A 17 -3.86 13.00 -12.68
C ILE A 17 -4.73 13.13 -11.43
N HIS A 18 -5.71 14.02 -11.51
CA HIS A 18 -6.67 14.25 -10.45
C HIS A 18 -8.07 13.80 -10.86
N ARG A 19 -8.82 13.21 -9.93
CA ARG A 19 -10.25 12.94 -10.05
C ARG A 19 -11.05 14.02 -9.32
N CYS A 20 -12.05 14.58 -9.98
CA CYS A 20 -13.04 15.41 -9.28
C CYS A 20 -13.87 14.54 -8.35
N THR A 21 -13.90 14.88 -7.06
CA THR A 21 -14.67 14.14 -6.06
C THR A 21 -16.19 14.34 -6.20
N ASN A 22 -16.63 15.39 -6.90
CA ASN A 22 -18.05 15.68 -7.11
C ASN A 22 -18.61 15.07 -8.39
N CYS A 23 -17.87 15.11 -9.50
CA CYS A 23 -18.37 14.68 -10.82
C CYS A 23 -17.52 13.61 -11.52
N GLY A 24 -16.44 13.12 -10.89
CA GLY A 24 -15.60 12.05 -11.43
C GLY A 24 -14.66 12.43 -12.58
N ARG A 25 -14.78 13.64 -13.16
CA ARG A 25 -13.92 14.09 -14.27
C ARG A 25 -12.44 14.03 -13.92
N LEU A 26 -11.64 13.58 -14.89
CA LEU A 26 -10.19 13.53 -14.78
C LEU A 26 -9.55 14.83 -15.29
N ARG A 27 -8.58 15.35 -14.54
CA ARG A 27 -7.77 16.51 -14.92
C ARG A 27 -6.30 16.15 -14.87
N LEU A 28 -5.55 16.67 -15.83
CA LEU A 28 -4.12 16.47 -15.94
C LEU A 28 -3.42 17.81 -15.75
N ASN A 29 -2.62 17.90 -14.70
CA ASN A 29 -1.91 19.11 -14.34
C ASN A 29 -0.41 18.83 -14.42
N LYS A 30 0.36 19.71 -15.05
CA LYS A 30 1.82 19.65 -15.00
C LYS A 30 2.25 19.82 -13.54
N THR A 31 3.22 19.02 -13.09
CA THR A 31 3.80 19.18 -11.76
C THR A 31 4.54 20.51 -11.67
N ALA A 32 4.42 21.20 -10.54
CA ALA A 32 5.04 22.48 -10.24
C ALA A 32 6.16 22.33 -9.20
N GLY A 33 6.96 23.38 -9.03
CA GLY A 33 8.10 23.36 -8.09
C GLY A 33 7.69 23.35 -6.61
N ASP A 34 6.46 23.74 -6.31
CA ASP A 34 5.86 23.77 -4.97
C ASP A 34 5.05 22.52 -4.65
N ASP A 35 4.97 21.54 -5.57
CA ASP A 35 4.37 20.25 -5.27
C ASP A 35 5.16 19.52 -4.18
N ASN A 36 4.44 18.84 -3.27
CA ASN A 36 5.10 18.01 -2.27
C ASN A 36 5.71 16.75 -2.92
N VAL A 37 7.03 16.78 -3.10
CA VAL A 37 7.80 15.71 -3.75
C VAL A 37 7.58 14.35 -3.09
N LEU A 38 7.51 14.28 -1.75
CA LEU A 38 7.32 13.02 -1.04
C LEU A 38 5.96 12.39 -1.37
N LEU A 39 4.90 13.19 -1.42
CA LEU A 39 3.56 12.70 -1.78
C LEU A 39 3.48 12.29 -3.25
N LEU A 40 4.11 13.05 -4.15
CA LEU A 40 4.18 12.72 -5.58
C LEU A 40 4.90 11.38 -5.80
N MET A 41 6.03 11.17 -5.14
CA MET A 41 6.80 9.92 -5.24
C MET A 41 6.06 8.74 -4.62
N ARG A 42 5.36 8.94 -3.49
CA ARG A 42 4.49 7.90 -2.90
C ARG A 42 3.40 7.48 -3.87
N LEU A 43 2.76 8.43 -4.54
CA LEU A 43 1.73 8.12 -5.54
C LEU A 43 2.31 7.37 -6.74
N ALA A 44 3.50 7.76 -7.20
CA ALA A 44 4.21 7.10 -8.29
C ALA A 44 4.63 5.66 -7.95
N ALA A 45 5.08 5.42 -6.73
CA ALA A 45 5.54 4.12 -6.26
C ALA A 45 4.39 3.21 -5.81
N LEU A 46 3.18 3.73 -5.62
CA LEU A 46 2.03 3.00 -5.09
C LEU A 46 1.78 1.65 -5.82
N PRO A 47 1.80 1.58 -7.17
CA PRO A 47 1.61 0.31 -7.87
C PRO A 47 2.66 -0.76 -7.54
N LEU A 48 3.87 -0.36 -7.15
CA LEU A 48 4.97 -1.27 -6.82
C LEU A 48 4.78 -1.94 -5.45
N THR A 49 3.95 -1.36 -4.59
CA THR A 49 3.63 -1.89 -3.25
C THR A 49 2.42 -2.81 -3.23
N MET A 50 1.74 -2.95 -4.37
CA MET A 50 0.50 -3.71 -4.51
C MET A 50 0.76 -4.98 -5.34
N PRO A 51 0.07 -6.09 -5.03
CA PRO A 51 0.11 -7.27 -5.88
C PRO A 51 -0.49 -6.92 -7.26
N PHE A 52 0.34 -6.99 -8.31
CA PHE A 52 -0.08 -6.65 -9.68
C PHE A 52 -0.87 -7.77 -10.37
N VAL A 53 -0.93 -8.95 -9.75
CA VAL A 53 -1.81 -10.06 -10.10
C VAL A 53 -2.60 -10.46 -8.86
N PRO A 54 -3.88 -10.87 -9.01
CA PRO A 54 -4.61 -11.49 -7.91
C PRO A 54 -3.80 -12.67 -7.38
N PHE A 55 -3.62 -12.75 -6.07
CA PHE A 55 -3.14 -13.99 -5.46
C PHE A 55 -4.17 -15.08 -5.76
N ALA A 56 -3.73 -16.18 -6.36
CA ALA A 56 -4.54 -17.39 -6.33
C ALA A 56 -4.83 -17.67 -4.84
N PRO A 57 -6.07 -17.97 -4.45
CA PRO A 57 -6.30 -18.45 -3.10
C PRO A 57 -5.37 -19.64 -2.89
N ASP A 58 -4.59 -19.63 -1.79
CA ASP A 58 -3.84 -20.80 -1.40
C ASP A 58 -4.81 -21.99 -1.42
N PRO A 59 -4.42 -23.16 -1.97
CA PRO A 59 -5.28 -24.32 -1.88
C PRO A 59 -5.59 -24.52 -0.40
N GLU A 60 -6.89 -24.50 -0.06
CA GLU A 60 -7.39 -24.74 1.29
C GLU A 60 -6.56 -25.86 1.93
N PRO A 61 -5.92 -25.64 3.09
CA PRO A 61 -5.11 -26.68 3.69
C PRO A 61 -6.04 -27.85 3.96
N SER A 62 -5.89 -28.93 3.18
CA SER A 62 -6.62 -30.18 3.33
C SER A 62 -6.58 -30.56 4.81
N GLY A 63 -7.71 -30.34 5.48
CA GLY A 63 -7.84 -30.47 6.92
C GLY A 63 -7.73 -31.93 7.33
N ASN A 64 -6.51 -32.44 7.49
CA ASN A 64 -6.26 -33.65 8.27
C ASN A 64 -4.81 -33.66 8.77
N GLY A 65 -4.61 -33.31 10.05
CA GLY A 65 -3.28 -33.33 10.65
C GLY A 65 -3.14 -32.53 11.93
N ASN A 66 -3.85 -32.98 12.98
CA ASN A 66 -3.47 -32.82 14.39
C ASN A 66 -2.75 -31.50 14.77
N ARG A 67 -3.50 -30.39 14.90
CA ARG A 67 -2.98 -29.11 15.39
C ARG A 67 -2.61 -29.24 16.86
N ARG A 68 -1.39 -29.68 17.16
CA ARG A 68 -0.83 -29.61 18.53
C ARG A 68 -0.88 -28.16 18.98
N LYS A 69 -1.77 -27.86 19.92
CA LYS A 69 -1.90 -26.55 20.57
C LYS A 69 -0.53 -26.18 21.14
N PRO A 70 0.05 -25.01 20.81
CA PRO A 70 1.29 -24.59 21.44
C PRO A 70 1.02 -24.46 22.95
N ARG A 71 1.79 -25.19 23.77
CA ARG A 71 1.72 -25.06 25.23
C ARG A 71 2.03 -23.61 25.58
N GLY A 72 1.06 -22.93 26.18
CA GLY A 72 1.23 -21.55 26.64
C GLY A 72 2.47 -21.43 27.50
N ARG A 73 3.37 -20.52 27.12
CA ARG A 73 4.51 -20.10 27.92
C ARG A 73 3.95 -19.43 29.17
N LYS A 74 3.95 -20.13 30.30
CA LYS A 74 3.63 -19.52 31.59
C LYS A 74 4.74 -18.51 31.86
N ASN A 75 4.40 -17.22 31.88
CA ASN A 75 5.31 -16.19 32.33
C ASN A 75 5.58 -16.43 33.81
N ALA A 76 6.82 -16.80 34.14
CA ALA A 76 7.30 -16.84 35.51
C ALA A 76 7.54 -15.39 35.94
N THR A 77 6.54 -14.78 36.57
CA THR A 77 6.71 -13.54 37.33
C THR A 77 6.79 -13.95 38.79
N ALA A 78 8.00 -14.20 39.29
CA ALA A 78 8.30 -14.22 40.71
C ALA A 78 9.82 -14.20 40.95
N LEU A 79 10.22 -13.21 41.74
CA LEU A 79 11.39 -13.14 42.63
C LEU A 79 12.63 -12.36 42.16
N ARG A 80 13.00 -11.45 43.08
CA ARG A 80 14.23 -10.64 43.22
C ARG A 80 14.16 -9.29 42.49
N GLU A 81 14.39 -8.14 43.13
CA GLU A 81 15.33 -7.83 44.22
C GLU A 81 14.75 -6.76 45.18
N GLU A 82 15.39 -6.65 46.36
CA GLU A 82 15.23 -5.58 47.37
C GLU A 82 15.35 -4.16 46.80
#